data_AF-A0A382Z7B0-F1
#
_entry.id   AF-A0A382Z7B0-F1
#
_cell.length_a   1.000
_cell.length_b   1.000
_cell.length_c   1.000
_cell.angle_alpha   90.00
_cell.angle_beta   90.00
_cell.angle_gamma   90.00
#
_symmetry.space_group_name_H-M   'P 1'
#
loop_
_entity.id
_entity.type
_entity.pdbx_description
1 polymer ?
#
loop_
_entity_poly.entity_id
_entity_poly.type
_entity_poly.pdbx_seq_one_letter_code
_entity_poly.pdbx_strand_id
1 'polypeptide(L)'
;TQIKTGPDGALYIADMYRLIIEHPEWIPASMQSRVDLRAGHNRGRIWKVFPKEAKLRPFPRLDKLNGAQLAYALDSTNGWQRDQAQRLLLERKDPKTHQSLAFMATNQVPEPIIPQTRIHALHTLAGLGALKDEMLKVALRDNHPAVREHAVRLCEGGRETLARRCLDDKDPRVLRQLAFTLGEGEGPLISEALVHLAVRHHDNADIQLAVKSSSATHAVAMLKQIFSQKNRPSADLSNHLLQLATTGGQQEALATVLN
;
A
#
# COMPACT_ATOMS: atom_id res chain seq x y z
N THR A 1 -24.61 -1.59 5.86
CA THR A 1 -24.23 -0.96 7.14
C THR A 1 -22.74 -0.70 7.14
N GLN A 2 -22.30 0.49 7.57
CA GLN A 2 -20.87 0.86 7.62
C GLN A 2 -20.51 1.33 9.02
N ILE A 3 -19.26 1.04 9.44
CA ILE A 3 -18.71 1.43 10.73
C ILE A 3 -17.41 2.22 10.48
N LYS A 4 -17.25 3.39 11.11
CA LYS A 4 -16.03 4.20 11.04
C LYS A 4 -15.73 4.94 12.34
N THR A 5 -14.46 5.18 12.63
CA THR A 5 -14.05 6.15 13.64
C THR A 5 -14.34 7.56 13.13
N GLY A 6 -14.96 8.39 13.96
CA GLY A 6 -15.24 9.78 13.65
C GLY A 6 -14.15 10.76 14.08
N PRO A 7 -14.25 12.03 13.67
CA PRO A 7 -13.31 13.12 13.98
C PRO A 7 -13.04 13.33 15.47
N ASP A 8 -14.03 13.06 16.30
CA ASP A 8 -13.99 13.19 17.76
C ASP A 8 -13.54 11.91 18.48
N GLY A 9 -13.25 10.85 17.73
CA GLY A 9 -12.77 9.56 18.23
C GLY A 9 -13.87 8.55 18.58
N ALA A 10 -15.15 8.93 18.46
CA ALA A 10 -16.27 8.00 18.66
C ALA A 10 -16.41 7.02 17.47
N LEU A 11 -17.08 5.89 17.71
CA LEU A 11 -17.44 4.93 16.67
C LEU A 11 -18.80 5.33 16.06
N TYR A 12 -18.83 5.59 14.75
CA TYR A 12 -20.05 5.93 14.03
C TYR A 12 -20.53 4.72 13.23
N ILE A 13 -21.83 4.41 13.34
CA ILE A 13 -22.48 3.30 12.64
C ILE A 13 -23.61 3.88 11.79
N ALA A 14 -23.49 3.72 10.47
CA ALA A 14 -24.56 4.05 9.54
C ALA A 14 -25.43 2.81 9.32
N ASP A 15 -26.65 2.87 9.87
CA ASP A 15 -27.65 1.81 9.82
C ASP A 15 -28.76 2.16 8.81
N MET A 16 -29.06 1.19 7.95
CA MET A 16 -30.19 1.27 7.02
C MET A 16 -31.28 0.34 7.53
N TYR A 17 -32.45 0.91 7.80
CA TYR A 17 -33.60 0.16 8.28
C TYR A 17 -34.64 0.07 7.17
N ARG A 18 -34.90 -1.13 6.64
CA ARG A 18 -35.98 -1.40 5.68
C ARG A 18 -36.52 -2.80 5.92
N LEU A 19 -37.84 -2.95 5.76
CA LEU A 19 -38.49 -4.26 5.82
C LEU A 19 -38.09 -5.12 4.61
N ILE A 20 -38.00 -4.50 3.43
CA ILE A 20 -37.69 -5.15 2.16
C ILE A 20 -36.43 -4.50 1.60
N ILE A 21 -35.40 -5.32 1.37
CA ILE A 21 -34.11 -4.90 0.82
C ILE A 21 -34.10 -5.09 -0.71
N GLU A 22 -34.84 -6.08 -1.21
CA GLU A 22 -34.89 -6.45 -2.63
C GLU A 22 -35.52 -5.35 -3.50
N HIS A 23 -35.05 -5.23 -4.74
CA HIS A 23 -35.63 -4.32 -5.69
C HIS A 23 -37.04 -4.80 -6.09
N PRO A 24 -38.05 -3.89 -6.20
CA PRO A 24 -39.42 -4.28 -6.51
C PRO A 24 -39.58 -5.16 -7.75
N GLU A 25 -38.76 -4.96 -8.77
CA GLU A 25 -38.78 -5.73 -10.03
C GLU A 25 -38.60 -7.25 -9.83
N TRP A 26 -37.90 -7.67 -8.77
CA TRP A 26 -37.65 -9.08 -8.47
C TRP A 26 -38.69 -9.68 -7.51
N ILE A 27 -39.69 -8.91 -7.11
CA ILE A 27 -40.77 -9.36 -6.22
C ILE A 27 -42.01 -9.62 -7.08
N PRO A 28 -42.62 -10.81 -7.05
CA PRO A 28 -43.84 -11.09 -7.80
C PRO A 28 -44.95 -10.07 -7.48
N ALA A 29 -45.69 -9.62 -8.50
CA ALA A 29 -46.70 -8.57 -8.34
C ALA A 29 -47.76 -8.90 -7.28
N SER A 30 -48.13 -10.18 -7.15
CA SER A 30 -49.07 -10.67 -6.12
C SER A 30 -48.55 -10.52 -4.69
N MET A 31 -47.23 -10.46 -4.51
CA MET A 31 -46.59 -10.20 -3.23
C MET A 31 -46.41 -8.70 -3.01
N GLN A 32 -46.04 -7.94 -4.04
CA GLN A 32 -45.90 -6.47 -3.94
C GLN A 32 -47.18 -5.79 -3.45
N SER A 33 -48.35 -6.26 -3.89
CA SER A 33 -49.64 -5.69 -3.48
C SER A 33 -50.02 -5.95 -2.01
N ARG A 34 -49.27 -6.81 -1.31
CA ARG A 34 -49.56 -7.24 0.07
C ARG A 34 -48.66 -6.58 1.11
N VAL A 35 -47.63 -5.85 0.70
CA VAL A 35 -46.60 -5.27 1.58
C VAL A 35 -46.20 -3.88 1.11
N ASP A 36 -45.93 -2.97 2.05
CA ASP A 36 -45.28 -1.71 1.71
C ASP A 36 -43.79 -1.95 1.43
N LEU A 37 -43.42 -1.92 0.16
CA LEU A 37 -42.05 -2.11 -0.34
C LEU A 37 -41.06 -1.07 0.20
N ARG A 38 -41.54 0.07 0.71
CA ARG A 38 -40.71 1.12 1.31
C ARG A 38 -40.83 1.16 2.83
N ALA A 39 -41.48 0.19 3.46
CA ALA A 39 -41.66 0.18 4.90
C ALA A 39 -40.30 0.31 5.62
N GLY A 40 -40.23 1.30 6.50
CA GLY A 40 -39.05 1.59 7.32
C GLY A 40 -37.97 2.44 6.66
N HIS A 41 -38.05 2.78 5.37
CA HIS A 41 -36.96 3.47 4.64
C HIS A 41 -36.47 4.79 5.24
N ASN A 42 -37.30 5.45 6.06
CA ASN A 42 -36.99 6.70 6.76
C ASN A 42 -36.53 6.49 8.23
N ARG A 43 -36.32 5.25 8.66
CA ARG A 43 -35.92 4.88 10.02
C ARG A 43 -34.43 4.53 10.16
N GLY A 44 -33.64 4.78 9.11
CA GLY A 44 -32.19 4.68 9.18
C GLY A 44 -31.61 5.64 10.22
N ARG A 45 -30.48 5.27 10.81
CA ARG A 45 -29.87 6.01 11.93
C ARG A 45 -28.37 6.09 11.73
N ILE A 46 -27.79 7.20 12.21
CA ILE A 46 -26.36 7.29 12.44
C ILE A 46 -26.15 7.21 13.95
N TRP A 47 -25.68 6.06 14.41
CA TRP A 47 -25.35 5.87 15.82
C TRP A 47 -23.95 6.39 16.09
N LYS A 48 -23.80 7.09 17.21
CA LYS A 48 -22.51 7.53 17.72
C LYS A 48 -22.27 6.83 19.06
N VAL A 49 -21.32 5.91 19.08
CA VAL A 49 -21.02 5.04 20.21
C VAL A 49 -19.69 5.47 20.83
N PHE A 50 -19.70 5.72 22.13
CA PHE A 50 -18.53 6.07 22.93
C PHE A 50 -18.78 5.68 24.40
N PRO A 51 -17.73 5.46 25.22
CA PRO A 51 -17.91 5.14 26.63
C PRO A 51 -18.65 6.27 27.37
N LYS A 52 -19.55 5.90 28.30
CA LYS A 52 -20.47 6.84 28.97
C LYS A 52 -19.77 8.04 29.61
N GLU A 53 -18.62 7.82 30.22
CA GLU A 53 -17.84 8.86 30.92
C GLU A 53 -16.67 9.41 30.08
N ALA A 54 -16.56 9.04 28.80
CA ALA A 54 -15.48 9.53 27.94
C ALA A 54 -15.73 10.96 27.47
N LYS A 55 -14.74 11.83 27.66
CA LYS A 55 -14.72 13.15 27.02
C LYS A 55 -14.26 13.01 25.57
N LEU A 56 -15.17 13.32 24.65
CA LEU A 56 -14.88 13.30 23.22
C LEU A 56 -13.91 14.41 22.81
N ARG A 57 -13.14 14.16 21.76
CA ARG A 57 -12.20 15.14 21.20
C ARG A 57 -12.99 16.24 20.46
N PRO A 58 -12.49 17.49 20.43
CA PRO A 58 -13.13 18.53 19.62
C PRO A 58 -13.06 18.18 18.13
N PHE A 59 -14.05 18.64 17.38
CA PHE A 59 -14.08 18.51 15.93
C PHE A 59 -13.07 19.49 15.30
N PRO A 60 -12.00 19.02 14.63
CA PRO A 60 -11.04 19.93 14.03
C PRO A 60 -11.62 20.56 12.75
N ARG A 61 -11.49 21.89 12.63
CA ARG A 61 -11.81 22.63 11.40
C ARG A 61 -10.65 22.56 10.40
N LEU A 62 -10.38 21.36 9.89
CA LEU A 62 -9.32 21.10 8.91
C LEU A 62 -9.48 21.97 7.64
N ASP A 63 -10.72 22.29 7.28
CA ASP A 63 -11.05 23.17 6.16
C ASP A 63 -10.54 24.61 6.34
N LYS A 64 -10.27 25.05 7.57
CA LYS A 64 -9.75 26.38 7.89
C LYS A 64 -8.24 26.44 8.10
N LEU A 65 -7.57 25.30 8.15
CA LEU A 65 -6.13 25.23 8.30
C LEU A 65 -5.41 25.65 7.01
N ASN A 66 -4.29 26.33 7.14
CA ASN A 66 -3.38 26.58 6.01
C ASN A 66 -2.60 25.30 5.64
N GLY A 67 -1.83 25.35 4.55
CA GLY A 67 -1.09 24.18 4.05
C GLY A 67 -0.13 23.53 5.05
N ALA A 68 0.66 24.32 5.77
CA ALA A 68 1.59 23.81 6.77
C ALA A 68 0.84 23.19 7.96
N GLN A 69 -0.19 23.85 8.47
CA GLN A 69 -1.04 23.33 9.54
C GLN A 69 -1.74 22.03 9.15
N LEU A 70 -2.17 21.92 7.88
CA LEU A 70 -2.80 20.72 7.36
C LEU A 70 -1.80 19.56 7.21
N ALA A 71 -0.55 19.84 6.83
CA ALA A 71 0.52 18.86 6.88
C ALA A 71 0.73 18.36 8.33
N TYR A 72 0.77 19.25 9.31
CA TYR A 72 0.87 18.85 10.73
C TYR A 72 -0.33 18.05 11.23
N ALA A 73 -1.52 18.24 10.66
CA ALA A 73 -2.69 17.41 10.98
C ALA A 73 -2.54 15.94 10.55
N LEU A 74 -1.56 15.60 9.70
CA LEU A 74 -1.20 14.21 9.40
C LEU A 74 -0.61 13.48 10.62
N ASP A 75 -0.14 14.21 11.63
CA ASP A 75 0.39 13.65 12.88
C ASP A 75 -0.68 13.45 13.97
N SER A 76 -1.94 13.30 13.57
CA SER A 76 -3.01 12.98 14.50
C SER A 76 -3.00 11.50 14.88
N THR A 77 -3.27 11.20 16.14
CA THR A 77 -3.57 9.81 16.59
C THR A 77 -4.90 9.30 16.04
N ASN A 78 -5.77 10.16 15.51
CA ASN A 78 -7.03 9.78 14.89
C ASN A 78 -6.86 9.56 13.38
N GLY A 79 -7.05 8.32 12.92
CA GLY A 79 -6.96 7.95 11.50
C GLY A 79 -7.90 8.75 10.59
N TRP A 80 -9.12 9.04 11.05
CA TRP A 80 -10.05 9.89 10.30
C TRP A 80 -9.44 11.26 10.00
N GLN A 81 -8.76 11.87 10.98
CA GLN A 81 -8.17 13.20 10.80
C GLN A 81 -7.01 13.15 9.82
N ARG A 82 -6.16 12.11 9.87
CA ARG A 82 -5.07 11.94 8.89
C ARG A 82 -5.61 11.76 7.48
N ASP A 83 -6.61 10.91 7.29
CA ASP A 83 -7.24 10.67 5.98
C ASP A 83 -7.87 11.95 5.42
N GLN A 84 -8.57 12.72 6.26
CA GLN A 84 -9.15 14.00 5.84
C GLN A 84 -8.11 15.06 5.56
N ALA A 85 -7.03 15.12 6.34
CA ALA A 85 -5.92 16.04 6.10
C ALA A 85 -5.23 15.72 4.76
N GLN A 86 -4.92 14.45 4.50
CA GLN A 86 -4.36 14.02 3.21
C GLN A 86 -5.33 14.32 2.04
N ARG A 87 -6.61 14.01 2.18
CA ARG A 87 -7.63 14.34 1.16
C ARG A 87 -7.61 15.83 0.83
N LEU A 88 -7.67 16.69 1.84
CA LEU A 88 -7.66 18.14 1.65
C LEU A 88 -6.35 18.65 1.05
N LEU A 89 -5.20 18.06 1.38
CA LEU A 89 -3.91 18.39 0.76
C LEU A 89 -3.93 18.06 -0.74
N LEU A 90 -4.41 16.88 -1.10
CA LEU A 90 -4.54 16.42 -2.49
C LEU A 90 -5.58 17.21 -3.30
N GLU A 91 -6.67 17.64 -2.68
CA GLU A 91 -7.69 18.48 -3.32
C GLU A 91 -7.18 19.89 -3.58
N ARG A 92 -6.48 20.48 -2.60
CA ARG A 92 -5.97 21.86 -2.71
C ARG A 92 -4.79 21.99 -3.66
N LYS A 93 -3.93 20.97 -3.74
CA LYS A 93 -2.72 20.95 -4.57
C LYS A 93 -1.85 22.21 -4.42
N ASP A 94 -1.81 22.80 -3.23
CA ASP A 94 -1.04 24.03 -2.97
C ASP A 94 0.46 23.70 -2.91
N PRO A 95 1.29 24.19 -3.86
CA PRO A 95 2.72 23.88 -3.88
C PRO A 95 3.47 24.35 -2.62
N LYS A 96 2.91 25.32 -1.88
CA LYS A 96 3.50 25.79 -0.61
C LYS A 96 3.53 24.68 0.46
N THR A 97 2.74 23.63 0.30
CA THR A 97 2.72 22.47 1.22
C THR A 97 3.92 21.54 1.04
N HIS A 98 4.58 21.56 -0.13
CA HIS A 98 5.59 20.56 -0.48
C HIS A 98 6.77 20.54 0.48
N GLN A 99 7.22 21.71 0.97
CA GLN A 99 8.34 21.78 1.91
C GLN A 99 7.97 21.16 3.26
N SER A 100 6.79 21.48 3.81
CA SER A 100 6.33 20.90 5.08
C SER A 100 6.14 19.39 4.96
N LEU A 101 5.57 18.92 3.85
CA LEU A 101 5.41 17.49 3.57
C LEU A 101 6.76 16.78 3.40
N ALA A 102 7.73 17.43 2.75
CA ALA A 102 9.08 16.88 2.60
C ALA A 102 9.74 16.67 3.96
N PHE A 103 9.70 17.67 4.85
CA PHE A 103 10.23 17.55 6.21
C PHE A 103 9.57 16.42 7.01
N MET A 104 8.25 16.24 6.86
CA MET A 104 7.55 15.12 7.50
C MET A 104 7.94 13.77 6.91
N ALA A 105 7.99 13.65 5.58
CA ALA A 105 8.35 12.42 4.90
C ALA A 105 9.78 11.96 5.25
N THR A 106 10.72 12.89 5.43
CA THR A 106 12.12 12.60 5.78
C THR A 106 12.39 12.62 7.28
N ASN A 107 11.35 12.75 8.12
CA ASN A 107 11.46 12.86 9.58
C ASN A 107 12.41 14.00 10.05
N GLN A 108 12.52 15.08 9.27
CA GLN A 108 13.34 16.26 9.54
C GLN A 108 12.50 17.34 10.25
N VAL A 109 11.85 16.94 11.34
CA VAL A 109 11.02 17.80 12.18
C VAL A 109 11.58 17.83 13.60
N PRO A 110 11.36 18.92 14.39
CA PRO A 110 11.93 19.03 15.73
C PRO A 110 11.46 17.95 16.69
N GLU A 111 10.20 17.55 16.57
CA GLU A 111 9.55 16.57 17.45
C GLU A 111 9.37 15.22 16.74
N PRO A 112 9.51 14.08 17.43
CA PRO A 112 9.23 12.77 16.86
C PRO A 112 7.78 12.67 16.38
N ILE A 113 7.59 12.35 15.11
CA ILE A 113 6.27 12.09 14.51
C ILE A 113 6.02 10.60 14.35
N ILE A 114 4.76 10.18 14.33
CA ILE A 114 4.41 8.75 14.22
C ILE A 114 4.73 8.22 12.79
N PRO A 115 5.08 6.92 12.63
CA PRO A 115 5.38 6.34 11.32
C PRO A 115 4.28 6.57 10.28
N GLN A 116 3.01 6.56 10.70
CA GLN A 116 1.86 6.82 9.84
C GLN A 116 1.96 8.19 9.19
N THR A 117 2.40 9.23 9.91
CA THR A 117 2.57 10.59 9.40
C THR A 117 3.56 10.63 8.25
N ARG A 118 4.69 9.93 8.39
CA ARG A 118 5.72 9.85 7.34
C ARG A 118 5.19 9.13 6.10
N ILE A 119 4.45 8.04 6.30
CA ILE A 119 3.78 7.30 5.22
C ILE A 119 2.75 8.20 4.50
N HIS A 120 1.88 8.87 5.24
CA HIS A 120 0.91 9.81 4.66
C HIS A 120 1.62 10.93 3.89
N ALA A 121 2.70 11.51 4.43
CA ALA A 121 3.45 12.56 3.77
C ALA A 121 4.10 12.08 2.45
N LEU A 122 4.73 10.89 2.45
CA LEU A 122 5.30 10.27 1.26
C LEU A 122 4.25 10.04 0.17
N HIS A 123 3.11 9.45 0.52
CA HIS A 123 2.01 9.19 -0.43
C HIS A 123 1.31 10.48 -0.88
N THR A 124 1.23 11.50 -0.02
CA THR A 124 0.71 12.82 -0.40
C THR A 124 1.62 13.50 -1.41
N LEU A 125 2.94 13.50 -1.17
CA LEU A 125 3.91 14.02 -2.14
C LEU A 125 3.85 13.28 -3.47
N ALA A 126 3.65 11.96 -3.44
CA ALA A 126 3.48 11.17 -4.66
C ALA A 126 2.22 11.59 -5.44
N GLY A 127 1.07 11.68 -4.76
CA GLY A 127 -0.19 12.11 -5.38
C GLY A 127 -0.19 13.56 -5.87
N LEU A 128 0.69 14.40 -5.33
CA LEU A 128 0.93 15.78 -5.80
C LEU A 128 1.98 15.87 -6.92
N GLY A 129 2.64 14.78 -7.31
CA GLY A 129 3.76 14.80 -8.26
C GLY A 129 5.02 15.49 -7.72
N ALA A 130 5.15 15.62 -6.40
CA ALA A 130 6.23 16.33 -5.72
C ALA A 130 7.23 15.40 -5.01
N LEU A 131 7.04 14.08 -5.09
CA LEU A 131 7.93 13.09 -4.49
C LEU A 131 9.25 12.98 -5.27
N LYS A 132 10.37 13.28 -4.60
CA LYS A 132 11.72 13.24 -5.15
C LYS A 132 12.50 12.02 -4.67
N ASP A 133 13.45 11.56 -5.48
CA ASP A 133 14.32 10.41 -5.18
C ASP A 133 15.12 10.59 -3.88
N GLU A 134 15.54 11.81 -3.54
CA GLU A 134 16.23 12.08 -2.27
C GLU A 134 15.36 11.79 -1.05
N MET A 135 14.05 12.04 -1.14
CA MET A 135 13.13 11.73 -0.05
C MET A 135 12.96 10.21 0.09
N LEU A 136 12.87 9.49 -1.03
CA LEU A 136 12.82 8.03 -1.04
C LEU A 136 14.10 7.41 -0.48
N LYS A 137 15.28 7.94 -0.82
CA LYS A 137 16.57 7.49 -0.28
C LYS A 137 16.61 7.55 1.25
N VAL A 138 16.01 8.59 1.85
CA VAL A 138 15.87 8.71 3.31
C VAL A 138 14.83 7.72 3.83
N ALA A 139 13.64 7.67 3.23
CA ALA A 139 12.55 6.81 3.71
C ALA A 139 12.85 5.29 3.61
N LEU A 140 13.63 4.86 2.61
CA LEU A 140 14.13 3.48 2.48
C LEU A 140 15.10 3.09 3.61
N ARG A 141 15.57 4.06 4.40
CA ARG A 141 16.44 3.85 5.57
C ARG A 141 15.74 4.21 6.89
N ASP A 142 14.42 4.42 6.87
CA ASP A 142 13.67 4.78 8.07
C ASP A 142 13.78 3.67 9.13
N ASN A 143 13.82 4.07 10.40
CA ASN A 143 13.90 3.12 11.51
C ASN A 143 12.69 2.18 11.56
N HIS A 144 11.52 2.62 11.11
CA HIS A 144 10.28 1.85 11.16
C HIS A 144 10.06 1.05 9.86
N PRO A 145 9.89 -0.29 9.94
CA PRO A 145 9.77 -1.13 8.75
C PRO A 145 8.59 -0.78 7.85
N ALA A 146 7.43 -0.38 8.41
CA ALA A 146 6.30 0.05 7.59
C ALA A 146 6.60 1.29 6.73
N VAL A 147 7.47 2.21 7.18
CA VAL A 147 7.85 3.37 6.35
C VAL A 147 8.72 2.90 5.18
N ARG A 148 9.68 2.00 5.44
CA ARG A 148 10.51 1.38 4.40
C ARG A 148 9.67 0.59 3.40
N GLU A 149 8.70 -0.20 3.87
CA GLU A 149 7.74 -0.94 3.02
C GLU A 149 7.01 0.00 2.05
N HIS A 150 6.46 1.10 2.56
CA HIS A 150 5.78 2.08 1.71
C HIS A 150 6.73 2.86 0.80
N ALA A 151 7.97 3.12 1.22
CA ALA A 151 8.98 3.75 0.38
C ALA A 151 9.42 2.83 -0.77
N VAL A 152 9.55 1.53 -0.52
CA VAL A 152 9.78 0.50 -1.55
C VAL A 152 8.63 0.52 -2.56
N ARG A 153 7.38 0.46 -2.12
CA ARG A 153 6.21 0.52 -3.04
C ARG A 153 6.20 1.79 -3.89
N LEU A 154 6.57 2.94 -3.31
CA LEU A 154 6.66 4.22 -4.04
C LEU A 154 7.83 4.31 -5.03
N CYS A 155 8.67 3.26 -5.12
CA CYS A 155 9.67 3.14 -6.16
C CYS A 155 9.15 2.47 -7.44
N GLU A 156 7.93 1.94 -7.44
CA GLU A 156 7.28 1.37 -8.63
C GLU A 156 7.02 2.46 -9.68
N GLY A 157 7.16 2.11 -10.97
CA GLY A 157 6.96 3.00 -12.09
C GLY A 157 8.21 3.79 -12.49
N GLY A 158 9.41 3.22 -12.31
CA GLY A 158 10.66 3.77 -12.85
C GLY A 158 11.75 4.07 -11.82
N ARG A 159 11.63 3.59 -10.57
CA ARG A 159 12.65 3.75 -9.52
C ARG A 159 12.98 2.42 -8.83
N GLU A 160 12.69 1.28 -9.44
CA GLU A 160 12.85 -0.06 -8.86
C GLU A 160 14.31 -0.35 -8.51
N THR A 161 15.25 0.18 -9.31
CA THR A 161 16.68 0.11 -9.01
C THR A 161 17.03 0.79 -7.67
N LEU A 162 16.31 1.85 -7.28
CA LEU A 162 16.48 2.50 -5.98
C LEU A 162 16.02 1.61 -4.82
N ALA A 163 14.92 0.87 -5.01
CA ALA A 163 14.34 -0.03 -4.01
C ALA A 163 15.30 -1.16 -3.58
N ARG A 164 16.23 -1.57 -4.46
CA ARG A 164 17.27 -2.58 -4.18
C ARG A 164 18.10 -2.27 -2.92
N ARG A 165 18.11 -1.04 -2.42
CA ARG A 165 18.71 -0.66 -1.13
C ARG A 165 18.15 -1.46 0.06
N CYS A 166 16.96 -2.04 -0.07
CA CYS A 166 16.32 -2.85 0.94
C CYS A 166 16.54 -4.37 0.75
N LEU A 167 17.49 -4.80 -0.09
CA LEU A 167 17.75 -6.23 -0.37
C LEU A 167 18.11 -7.06 0.87
N ASP A 168 18.75 -6.43 1.85
CA ASP A 168 19.15 -7.04 3.12
C ASP A 168 18.32 -6.50 4.29
N ASP A 169 17.10 -6.02 4.03
CA ASP A 169 16.19 -5.60 5.09
C ASP A 169 15.91 -6.75 6.06
N LYS A 170 15.70 -6.43 7.33
CA LYS A 170 15.43 -7.42 8.38
C LYS A 170 13.96 -7.79 8.48
N ASP A 171 13.07 -6.93 7.98
CA ASP A 171 11.63 -7.14 8.08
C ASP A 171 11.09 -7.90 6.86
N PRO A 172 10.47 -9.08 7.04
CA PRO A 172 9.94 -9.88 5.93
C PRO A 172 8.88 -9.15 5.10
N ARG A 173 8.14 -8.20 5.67
CA ARG A 173 7.14 -7.42 4.91
C ARG A 173 7.81 -6.48 3.93
N VAL A 174 8.95 -5.88 4.32
CA VAL A 174 9.73 -5.02 3.43
C VAL A 174 10.33 -5.85 2.29
N LEU A 175 10.91 -7.00 2.59
CA LEU A 175 11.48 -7.91 1.58
C LEU A 175 10.43 -8.44 0.61
N ARG A 176 9.24 -8.80 1.12
CA ARG A 176 8.10 -9.24 0.30
C ARG A 176 7.62 -8.12 -0.62
N GLN A 177 7.45 -6.90 -0.10
CA GLN A 177 7.10 -5.75 -0.93
C GLN A 177 8.21 -5.44 -1.95
N LEU A 178 9.48 -5.60 -1.57
CA LEU A 178 10.61 -5.43 -2.49
C LEU A 178 10.55 -6.41 -3.64
N ALA A 179 10.24 -7.69 -3.39
CA ALA A 179 10.07 -8.66 -4.47
C ALA A 179 9.00 -8.21 -5.48
N PHE A 180 7.83 -7.76 -5.01
CA PHE A 180 6.79 -7.22 -5.89
C PHE A 180 7.25 -5.98 -6.67
N THR A 181 7.84 -5.00 -5.98
CA THR A 181 8.33 -3.78 -6.63
C THR A 181 9.41 -4.07 -7.66
N LEU A 182 10.29 -5.06 -7.42
CA LEU A 182 11.27 -5.50 -8.41
C LEU A 182 10.60 -6.12 -9.64
N GLY A 183 9.48 -6.83 -9.49
CA GLY A 183 8.73 -7.40 -10.62
C GLY A 183 8.16 -6.37 -11.60
N GLU A 184 7.96 -5.12 -11.16
CA GLU A 184 7.54 -4.01 -12.02
C GLU A 184 8.70 -3.38 -12.81
N GLY A 185 9.94 -3.76 -12.49
CA GLY A 185 11.15 -3.23 -13.12
C GLY A 185 11.66 -4.12 -14.24
N GLU A 186 12.70 -3.64 -14.93
CA GLU A 186 13.37 -4.40 -16.00
C GLU A 186 14.89 -4.41 -15.82
N GLY A 187 15.54 -5.34 -16.51
CA GLY A 187 16.99 -5.39 -16.63
C GLY A 187 17.71 -6.37 -15.71
N PRO A 188 19.03 -6.52 -15.88
CA PRO A 188 19.83 -7.55 -15.21
C PRO A 188 19.90 -7.31 -13.70
N LEU A 189 20.06 -6.06 -13.28
CA LEU A 189 20.15 -5.68 -11.87
C LEU A 189 18.89 -6.04 -11.05
N ILE A 190 17.71 -5.99 -11.68
CA ILE A 190 16.43 -6.36 -11.07
C ILE A 190 16.32 -7.89 -10.98
N SER A 191 16.66 -8.59 -12.06
CA SER A 191 16.68 -10.05 -12.10
C SER A 191 17.63 -10.62 -11.03
N GLU A 192 18.81 -10.00 -10.88
CA GLU A 192 19.78 -10.32 -9.83
C GLU A 192 19.25 -10.12 -8.42
N ALA A 193 18.51 -9.04 -8.21
CA ALA A 193 17.88 -8.73 -6.94
C ALA A 193 16.82 -9.78 -6.56
N LEU A 194 15.99 -10.22 -7.53
CA LEU A 194 15.00 -11.28 -7.32
C LEU A 194 15.66 -12.62 -7.00
N VAL A 195 16.73 -13.01 -7.71
CA VAL A 195 17.50 -14.23 -7.40
C VAL A 195 18.11 -14.15 -6.00
N HIS A 196 18.68 -13.01 -5.62
CA HIS A 196 19.25 -12.81 -4.27
C HIS A 196 18.20 -13.04 -3.18
N LEU A 197 17.01 -12.44 -3.31
CA LEU A 197 15.92 -12.65 -2.36
C LEU A 197 15.50 -14.13 -2.30
N ALA A 198 15.40 -14.78 -3.46
CA ALA A 198 14.98 -16.17 -3.54
C ALA A 198 15.97 -17.14 -2.87
N VAL A 199 17.28 -16.93 -3.08
CA VAL A 199 18.34 -17.77 -2.50
C VAL A 199 18.48 -17.50 -1.00
N ARG A 200 18.49 -16.23 -0.60
CA ARG A 200 18.73 -15.85 0.80
C ARG A 200 17.58 -16.22 1.74
N HIS A 201 16.35 -16.15 1.23
CA HIS A 201 15.13 -16.39 2.02
C HIS A 201 14.36 -17.61 1.51
N HIS A 202 15.10 -18.70 1.21
CA HIS A 202 14.55 -19.93 0.63
C HIS A 202 13.52 -20.64 1.53
N ASP A 203 13.55 -20.35 2.83
CA ASP A 203 12.69 -20.91 3.87
C ASP A 203 11.44 -20.06 4.16
N ASN A 204 11.39 -18.81 3.65
CA ASN A 204 10.26 -17.91 3.85
C ASN A 204 9.25 -18.02 2.70
N ALA A 205 8.15 -18.74 2.95
CA ALA A 205 7.11 -19.00 1.94
C ALA A 205 6.51 -17.73 1.31
N ASP A 206 6.30 -16.67 2.10
CA ASP A 206 5.70 -15.43 1.60
C ASP A 206 6.65 -14.67 0.67
N ILE A 207 7.95 -14.65 0.96
CA ILE A 207 8.96 -14.03 0.10
C ILE A 207 9.13 -14.87 -1.18
N GLN A 208 9.18 -16.20 -1.07
CA GLN A 208 9.25 -17.09 -2.24
C GLN A 208 8.05 -16.89 -3.17
N LEU A 209 6.84 -16.79 -2.62
CA LEU A 209 5.63 -16.53 -3.41
C LEU A 209 5.72 -15.18 -4.13
N ALA A 210 6.15 -14.14 -3.43
CA ALA A 210 6.32 -12.82 -4.03
C ALA A 210 7.34 -12.83 -5.18
N VAL A 211 8.51 -13.46 -4.98
CA VAL A 211 9.52 -13.64 -6.04
C VAL A 211 8.91 -14.38 -7.23
N LYS A 212 8.25 -15.52 -7.01
CA LYS A 212 7.64 -16.32 -8.08
C LYS A 212 6.63 -15.54 -8.90
N SER A 213 5.76 -14.77 -8.23
CA SER A 213 4.78 -13.91 -8.91
C SER A 213 5.41 -12.76 -9.69
N SER A 214 6.60 -12.32 -9.27
CA SER A 214 7.36 -11.22 -9.87
C SER A 214 8.35 -11.70 -10.93
N SER A 215 8.37 -12.99 -11.27
CA SER A 215 9.41 -13.60 -12.11
C SER A 215 9.03 -13.70 -13.60
N ALA A 216 7.79 -13.41 -13.99
CA ALA A 216 7.29 -13.69 -15.35
C ALA A 216 8.14 -13.03 -16.45
N THR A 217 8.45 -11.75 -16.29
CA THR A 217 9.30 -10.96 -17.22
C THR A 217 10.79 -11.25 -17.06
N HIS A 218 11.19 -11.87 -15.94
CA HIS A 218 12.59 -12.10 -15.57
C HIS A 218 13.03 -13.56 -15.69
N ALA A 219 12.15 -14.47 -16.09
CA ALA A 219 12.34 -15.92 -15.95
C ALA A 219 13.65 -16.42 -16.55
N VAL A 220 13.95 -16.07 -17.80
CA VAL A 220 15.19 -16.45 -18.48
C VAL A 220 16.43 -15.85 -17.82
N ALA A 221 16.39 -14.57 -17.46
CA ALA A 221 17.52 -13.89 -16.83
C ALA A 221 17.84 -14.50 -15.46
N MET A 222 16.80 -14.80 -14.66
CA MET A 222 16.92 -15.48 -13.39
C MET A 222 17.48 -16.89 -13.56
N LEU A 223 16.98 -17.68 -14.52
CA LEU A 223 17.50 -19.03 -14.80
C LEU A 223 18.99 -19.00 -15.17
N LYS A 224 19.39 -18.09 -16.07
CA LYS A 224 20.79 -17.91 -16.46
C LYS A 224 21.69 -17.66 -15.26
N GLN A 225 21.25 -16.77 -14.38
CA GLN A 225 22.00 -16.44 -13.18
C GLN A 225 22.03 -17.61 -12.20
N ILE A 226 20.91 -18.30 -12.00
CA ILE A 226 20.81 -19.48 -11.12
C ILE A 226 21.78 -20.59 -11.56
N PHE A 227 21.84 -20.90 -12.86
CA PHE A 227 22.74 -21.95 -13.36
C PHE A 227 24.22 -21.56 -13.29
N SER A 228 24.54 -20.27 -13.29
CA SER A 228 25.91 -19.77 -13.11
C SER A 228 26.41 -19.77 -11.66
N GLN A 229 25.52 -19.88 -10.67
CA GLN A 229 25.87 -19.80 -9.25
C GLN A 229 26.07 -21.19 -8.62
N LYS A 230 26.98 -21.26 -7.63
CA LYS A 230 27.19 -22.48 -6.81
C LYS A 230 26.01 -22.77 -5.88
N ASN A 231 25.44 -21.71 -5.27
CA ASN A 231 24.29 -21.84 -4.39
C ASN A 231 23.02 -21.69 -5.22
N ARG A 232 22.38 -22.83 -5.53
CA ARG A 232 21.16 -22.86 -6.32
C ARG A 232 19.95 -22.64 -5.41
N PRO A 233 18.92 -21.89 -5.86
CA PRO A 233 17.65 -21.82 -5.16
C PRO A 233 16.95 -23.18 -5.20
N SER A 234 15.80 -23.27 -4.54
CA SER A 234 15.03 -24.51 -4.49
C SER A 234 14.70 -25.04 -5.89
N ALA A 235 14.60 -26.37 -6.01
CA ALA A 235 14.13 -27.02 -7.23
C ALA A 235 12.72 -26.52 -7.63
N ASP A 236 11.91 -26.20 -6.63
CA ASP A 236 10.58 -25.61 -6.78
C ASP A 236 10.61 -24.24 -7.51
N LEU A 237 11.51 -23.32 -7.14
CA LEU A 237 11.67 -22.07 -7.89
C LEU A 237 12.16 -22.32 -9.32
N SER A 238 13.16 -23.19 -9.49
CA SER A 238 13.73 -23.48 -10.81
C SER A 238 12.67 -24.07 -11.75
N ASN A 239 11.84 -24.99 -11.25
CA ASN A 239 10.72 -25.57 -12.00
C ASN A 239 9.67 -24.52 -12.36
N HIS A 240 9.32 -23.62 -11.43
CA HIS A 240 8.41 -22.51 -11.70
C HIS A 240 8.93 -21.59 -12.81
N LEU A 241 10.22 -21.22 -12.77
CA LEU A 241 10.83 -20.37 -13.80
C LEU A 241 10.88 -21.07 -15.16
N LEU A 242 11.16 -22.37 -15.21
CA LEU A 242 11.11 -23.17 -16.45
C LEU A 242 9.68 -23.22 -17.02
N GLN A 243 8.67 -23.39 -16.18
CA GLN A 243 7.27 -23.34 -16.59
C GLN A 243 6.88 -21.96 -17.13
N LEU A 244 7.29 -20.88 -16.47
CA LEU A 244 7.06 -19.52 -16.95
C LEU A 244 7.74 -19.25 -18.31
N ALA A 245 9.01 -19.65 -18.46
CA ALA A 245 9.74 -19.45 -19.71
C ALA A 245 9.13 -20.26 -20.88
N THR A 246 8.67 -21.48 -20.62
CA THR A 246 8.05 -22.35 -21.65
C THR A 246 6.65 -21.88 -22.03
N THR A 247 5.81 -21.52 -21.06
CA THR A 247 4.45 -21.00 -21.31
C THR A 247 4.46 -19.59 -21.88
N GLY A 248 5.46 -18.77 -21.54
CA GLY A 248 5.66 -17.42 -22.06
C GLY A 248 6.33 -17.34 -23.43
N GLY A 249 6.55 -18.47 -24.11
CA GLY A 249 7.14 -18.50 -25.47
C GLY A 249 8.63 -18.18 -25.54
N GLN A 250 9.37 -18.23 -24.44
CA GLN A 250 10.80 -17.86 -24.37
C GLN A 250 11.73 -19.07 -24.63
N GLN A 251 11.32 -19.99 -25.50
CA GLN A 251 11.98 -21.29 -25.70
C GLN A 251 13.39 -21.17 -26.30
N GLU A 252 13.61 -20.29 -27.27
CA GLU A 252 14.93 -20.05 -27.87
C GLU A 252 15.92 -19.47 -26.86
N ALA A 253 15.47 -18.51 -26.06
CA ALA A 253 16.27 -17.91 -25.01
C ALA A 253 16.61 -18.93 -23.90
N LEU A 254 15.67 -19.84 -23.61
CA LEU A 254 15.89 -20.93 -22.66
C LEU A 254 16.93 -21.95 -23.16
N ALA A 255 16.90 -22.31 -24.44
CA ALA A 255 17.89 -23.22 -25.04
C ALA A 255 19.33 -22.68 -24.91
N THR A 256 19.49 -21.36 -24.95
CA THR A 256 20.79 -20.70 -24.80
C THR A 256 21.30 -20.72 -23.36
N VAL A 257 20.40 -20.85 -22.38
CA VAL A 257 20.72 -20.88 -20.95
C VAL A 257 21.05 -22.29 -20.44
N LEU A 258 20.52 -23.33 -21.11
CA LEU A 258 20.69 -24.73 -20.71
C LEU A 258 21.88 -25.44 -21.40
N ASN A 259 22.46 -24.82 -22.43
CA ASN A 259 23.70 -25.26 -23.09
C ASN A 259 24.94 -24.65 -22.43
#